data_AF-A0A1Y4UCP8-F1
#
_entry.id   AF-A0A1Y4UCP8-F1
#
_cell.length_a   1.000
_cell.length_b   1.000
_cell.length_c   1.000
_cell.angle_alpha   90.00
_cell.angle_beta   90.00
_cell.angle_gamma   90.00
#
_symmetry.space_group_name_H-M   'P 1'
#
loop_
_entity.id
_entity.type
_entity.pdbx_description
1 polymer ?
#
loop_
_entity_poly.entity_id
_entity_poly.type
_entity_poly.pdbx_seq_one_letter_code
_entity_poly.pdbx_strand_id
1 'polypeptide(L)'
;MDIFNHFISNHNENTPKFSEIFNSINELKLILNEKSYVLDHYLSMFFHLIKQMDFTYLQEKIHCLFKKYVENSLNLAEKNLKIHYHEPETNENLLILSVADYIIKQSLSDFTTEIYYHCCNEVDVIEFQETENKLINLVGKEKFETFQLMLTQYFIATSFAQFFLQVMIKELSLALTTRDIETDNEIFRLFLKNL
;
A
#
# COMPACT_ATOMS: atom_id res chain seq x y z
N MET A 1 -9.72 -5.86 -22.79
CA MET A 1 -10.60 -6.28 -21.67
C MET A 1 -11.47 -5.09 -21.32
N ASP A 2 -12.77 -5.28 -21.07
CA ASP A 2 -13.66 -4.22 -20.57
C ASP A 2 -13.20 -3.77 -19.16
N ILE A 3 -13.19 -2.46 -18.90
CA ILE A 3 -12.69 -1.88 -17.65
C ILE A 3 -13.49 -2.36 -16.44
N PHE A 4 -14.78 -2.61 -16.61
CA PHE A 4 -15.63 -3.13 -15.55
C PHE A 4 -15.26 -4.58 -15.19
N ASN A 5 -15.04 -5.41 -16.21
CA ASN A 5 -14.55 -6.77 -16.00
C ASN A 5 -13.16 -6.78 -15.36
N HIS A 6 -12.27 -5.89 -15.78
CA HIS A 6 -10.96 -5.74 -15.14
C HIS A 6 -11.09 -5.32 -13.66
N PHE A 7 -12.02 -4.43 -13.32
CA PHE A 7 -12.26 -4.01 -11.93
C PHE A 7 -12.73 -5.18 -11.03
N ILE A 8 -13.53 -6.10 -11.56
CA ILE A 8 -14.12 -7.21 -10.78
C ILE A 8 -13.20 -8.44 -10.73
N SER A 9 -12.51 -8.77 -11.83
CA SER A 9 -11.91 -10.10 -12.01
C SER A 9 -10.39 -10.10 -12.18
N ASN A 10 -9.70 -9.00 -11.88
CA ASN A 10 -8.24 -8.95 -11.99
C ASN A 10 -7.56 -9.78 -10.89
N HIS A 11 -7.43 -11.09 -11.13
CA HIS A 11 -6.61 -12.00 -10.33
C HIS A 11 -5.32 -12.30 -11.09
N ASN A 12 -4.19 -12.38 -10.38
CA ASN A 12 -2.92 -12.80 -10.98
C ASN A 12 -2.98 -14.30 -11.31
N GLU A 13 -2.96 -14.65 -12.59
CA GLU A 13 -2.98 -16.06 -13.04
C GLU A 13 -1.73 -16.84 -12.62
N ASN A 14 -0.64 -16.14 -12.27
CA ASN A 14 0.64 -16.74 -11.88
C ASN A 14 0.79 -16.96 -10.36
N THR A 15 -0.28 -16.78 -9.57
CA THR A 15 -0.22 -17.03 -8.13
C THR A 15 -0.04 -18.53 -7.86
N PRO A 16 0.98 -18.96 -7.08
CA PRO A 16 1.20 -20.36 -6.78
C PRO A 16 0.03 -20.95 -5.98
N LYS A 17 -0.14 -22.27 -6.00
CA LYS A 17 -1.14 -22.91 -5.13
C LYS A 17 -0.63 -22.95 -3.69
N PHE A 18 -1.57 -22.88 -2.74
CA PHE A 18 -1.24 -23.00 -1.31
C PHE A 18 -0.40 -24.25 -1.02
N SER A 19 -0.77 -25.40 -1.61
CA SER A 19 -0.05 -26.66 -1.44
C SER A 19 1.40 -26.62 -1.95
N GLU A 20 1.68 -25.85 -3.01
CA GLU A 20 3.02 -25.75 -3.59
C GLU A 20 3.98 -25.06 -2.61
N ILE A 21 3.47 -24.11 -1.81
CA ILE A 21 4.25 -23.43 -0.77
C ILE A 21 4.67 -24.42 0.31
N PHE A 22 3.77 -25.24 0.85
CA PHE A 22 4.11 -26.22 1.89
C PHE A 22 5.03 -27.31 1.37
N ASN A 23 4.89 -27.70 0.11
CA ASN A 23 5.85 -28.60 -0.53
C ASN A 23 7.24 -27.98 -0.56
N SER A 24 7.37 -26.71 -0.97
CA SER A 24 8.64 -25.98 -0.96
C SER A 24 9.23 -25.83 0.45
N ILE A 25 8.40 -25.55 1.47
CA ILE A 25 8.83 -25.53 2.88
C ILE A 25 9.40 -26.89 3.29
N ASN A 26 8.70 -27.98 2.96
CA ASN A 26 9.16 -29.33 3.29
C ASN A 26 10.47 -29.70 2.59
N GLU A 27 10.63 -29.32 1.32
CA GLU A 27 11.88 -29.52 0.58
C GLU A 27 13.04 -28.76 1.24
N LEU A 28 12.84 -27.50 1.64
CA LEU A 28 13.85 -26.73 2.35
C LEU A 28 14.16 -27.33 3.72
N LYS A 29 13.17 -27.82 4.46
CA LYS A 29 13.39 -28.52 5.74
C LYS A 29 14.25 -29.77 5.57
N LEU A 30 14.05 -30.55 4.50
CA LEU A 30 14.88 -31.72 4.20
C LEU A 30 16.34 -31.34 3.94
N ILE A 31 16.58 -30.23 3.23
CA ILE A 31 17.93 -29.71 2.97
C ILE A 31 18.59 -29.22 4.26
N LEU A 32 17.83 -28.50 5.09
CA LEU A 32 18.32 -27.92 6.34
C LEU A 32 18.55 -28.96 7.45
N ASN A 33 17.80 -30.07 7.43
CA ASN A 33 17.85 -31.13 8.42
C ASN A 33 17.77 -30.59 9.86
N GLU A 34 18.83 -30.73 10.66
CA GLU A 34 18.91 -30.23 12.03
C GLU A 34 18.82 -28.70 12.14
N LYS A 35 19.05 -27.96 11.05
CA LYS A 35 18.96 -26.49 10.99
C LYS A 35 17.58 -25.99 10.52
N SER A 36 16.58 -26.86 10.42
CA SER A 36 15.22 -26.49 10.01
C SER A 36 14.57 -25.42 10.89
N TYR A 37 14.98 -25.31 12.16
CA TYR A 37 14.54 -24.25 13.08
C TYR A 37 14.81 -22.83 12.56
N VAL A 38 15.84 -22.64 11.72
CA VAL A 38 16.14 -21.32 11.12
C VAL A 38 15.03 -20.91 10.16
N LEU A 39 14.50 -21.86 9.38
CA LEU A 39 13.38 -21.63 8.47
C LEU A 39 12.08 -21.43 9.25
N ASP A 40 11.87 -22.19 10.33
CA ASP A 40 10.69 -22.01 11.20
C ASP A 40 10.67 -20.62 11.83
N HIS A 41 11.82 -20.14 12.28
CA HIS A 41 11.98 -18.78 12.82
C HIS A 41 11.73 -17.71 11.76
N TYR A 42 12.30 -17.86 10.56
CA TYR A 42 12.04 -16.97 9.43
C TYR A 42 10.55 -16.88 9.10
N LEU A 43 9.87 -18.02 8.99
CA LEU A 43 8.43 -18.09 8.71
C LEU A 43 7.62 -17.44 9.83
N SER A 44 8.00 -17.65 11.09
CA SER A 44 7.35 -16.99 12.23
C SER A 44 7.41 -15.46 12.08
N MET A 45 8.60 -14.89 11.88
CA MET A 45 8.76 -13.45 11.68
C MET A 45 8.00 -12.96 10.45
N PHE A 46 8.06 -13.69 9.33
CA PHE A 46 7.31 -13.36 8.12
C PHE A 46 5.80 -13.27 8.38
N PHE A 47 5.21 -14.25 9.07
CA PHE A 47 3.77 -14.21 9.38
C PHE A 47 3.41 -13.12 10.40
N HIS A 48 4.30 -12.77 11.32
CA HIS A 48 4.11 -11.61 12.19
C HIS A 48 4.10 -10.29 11.40
N LEU A 49 4.92 -10.16 10.35
CA LEU A 49 4.86 -9.01 9.42
C LEU A 49 3.56 -9.00 8.61
N ILE A 50 3.11 -10.15 8.08
CA ILE A 50 1.85 -10.24 7.33
C ILE A 50 0.66 -9.83 8.21
N LYS A 51 0.66 -10.21 9.49
CA LYS A 51 -0.37 -9.81 10.44
C LYS A 51 -0.48 -8.29 10.60
N GLN A 52 0.60 -7.54 10.37
CA GLN A 52 0.59 -6.07 10.41
C GLN A 52 -0.13 -5.43 9.21
N MET A 53 -0.47 -6.21 8.18
CA MET A 53 -1.33 -5.76 7.08
C MET A 53 -2.81 -5.69 7.51
N ASP A 54 -3.10 -5.03 8.63
CA ASP A 54 -4.47 -4.74 9.05
C ASP A 54 -5.03 -3.60 8.21
N PHE A 55 -5.72 -3.94 7.13
CA PHE A 55 -6.25 -2.95 6.19
C PHE A 55 -7.21 -1.95 6.83
N THR A 56 -7.90 -2.30 7.93
CA THR A 56 -8.80 -1.36 8.61
C THR A 56 -8.00 -0.26 9.29
N TYR A 57 -7.01 -0.66 10.09
CA TYR A 57 -6.10 0.25 10.76
C TYR A 57 -5.33 1.11 9.74
N LEU A 58 -4.79 0.49 8.70
CA LEU A 58 -4.03 1.18 7.66
C LEU A 58 -4.88 2.20 6.91
N GLN A 59 -6.13 1.85 6.56
CA GLN A 59 -7.05 2.76 5.88
C GLN A 59 -7.35 3.98 6.76
N GLU A 60 -7.64 3.78 8.06
CA GLU A 60 -7.89 4.87 8.99
C GLU A 60 -6.67 5.80 9.12
N LYS A 61 -5.47 5.24 9.14
CA LYS A 61 -4.22 6.01 9.16
C LYS A 61 -4.04 6.87 7.92
N ILE A 62 -4.24 6.29 6.74
CA ILE A 62 -4.12 7.00 5.46
C ILE A 62 -5.16 8.12 5.38
N HIS A 63 -6.39 7.86 5.83
CA HIS A 63 -7.45 8.87 5.90
C HIS A 63 -7.07 10.04 6.84
N CYS A 64 -6.50 9.76 8.00
CA CYS A 64 -6.00 10.80 8.91
C CYS A 64 -4.90 11.65 8.28
N LEU A 65 -3.95 11.03 7.56
CA LEU A 65 -2.88 11.74 6.85
C LEU A 65 -3.45 12.61 5.72
N PHE A 66 -4.37 12.08 4.93
CA PHE A 66 -5.06 12.84 3.89
C PHE A 66 -5.70 14.10 4.47
N LYS A 67 -6.52 13.97 5.52
CA LYS A 67 -7.15 15.11 6.21
C LYS A 67 -6.14 16.13 6.72
N LYS A 68 -5.10 15.68 7.45
CA LYS A 68 -4.02 16.54 7.95
C LYS A 68 -3.41 17.38 6.84
N TYR A 69 -3.10 16.78 5.69
CA TYR A 69 -2.45 17.49 4.59
C TYR A 69 -3.41 18.33 3.75
N VAL A 70 -4.68 17.96 3.63
CA VAL A 70 -5.74 18.82 3.08
C VAL A 70 -5.88 20.09 3.93
N GLU A 71 -6.06 19.96 5.24
CA GLU A 71 -6.21 21.11 6.15
C GLU A 71 -4.98 22.03 6.12
N ASN A 72 -3.76 21.46 6.12
CA ASN A 72 -2.53 22.24 6.06
C ASN A 72 -2.35 22.95 4.70
N SER A 73 -2.79 22.33 3.61
CA SER A 73 -2.60 22.85 2.26
C SER A 73 -3.65 23.89 1.87
N LEU A 74 -4.91 23.75 2.29
CA LEU A 74 -5.96 24.76 2.07
C LEU A 74 -5.56 26.12 2.66
N ASN A 75 -5.02 26.13 3.88
CA ASN A 75 -4.49 27.32 4.54
C ASN A 75 -3.37 28.05 3.74
N LEU A 76 -2.65 27.32 2.88
CA LEU A 76 -1.56 27.84 2.05
C LEU A 76 -2.04 28.17 0.62
N ALA A 77 -2.97 27.38 0.10
CA ALA A 77 -3.50 27.47 -1.25
C ALA A 77 -4.46 28.66 -1.42
N GLU A 78 -5.31 28.93 -0.42
CA GLU A 78 -6.20 30.12 -0.39
C GLU A 78 -5.44 31.44 -0.53
N LYS A 79 -4.17 31.49 -0.10
CA LYS A 79 -3.31 32.68 -0.21
C LYS A 79 -2.70 32.86 -1.61
N ASN A 80 -2.63 31.80 -2.41
CA ASN A 80 -1.82 31.76 -3.63
C ASN A 80 -2.63 31.51 -4.92
N LEU A 81 -3.79 30.84 -4.82
CA LEU A 81 -4.62 30.49 -5.98
C LEU A 81 -5.79 31.47 -6.14
N LYS A 82 -5.93 32.05 -7.34
CA LYS A 82 -7.06 32.90 -7.74
C LYS A 82 -8.28 32.08 -8.17
N ILE A 83 -8.53 30.93 -7.54
CA ILE A 83 -9.70 30.09 -7.83
C ILE A 83 -10.79 30.54 -6.85
N HIS A 84 -11.72 31.37 -7.33
CA HIS A 84 -12.83 31.89 -6.53
C HIS A 84 -14.15 31.65 -7.26
N TYR A 85 -14.74 30.48 -7.02
CA TYR A 85 -16.13 30.18 -7.34
C TYR A 85 -17.04 30.59 -6.18
N HIS A 86 -18.33 30.81 -6.48
CA HIS A 86 -19.29 31.27 -5.47
C HIS A 86 -19.67 30.19 -4.43
N GLU A 87 -19.53 28.92 -4.79
CA GLU A 87 -19.85 27.80 -3.91
C GLU A 87 -18.59 27.34 -3.15
N PRO A 88 -18.61 27.37 -1.80
CA PRO A 88 -17.45 27.01 -0.97
C PRO A 88 -16.92 25.59 -1.22
N GLU A 89 -17.81 24.60 -1.33
CA GLU A 89 -17.44 23.20 -1.52
C GLU A 89 -16.76 22.96 -2.87
N THR A 90 -17.25 23.62 -3.93
CA THR A 90 -16.59 23.57 -5.27
C THR A 90 -15.19 24.17 -5.22
N ASN A 91 -14.97 25.25 -4.48
CA ASN A 91 -13.62 25.81 -4.31
C ASN A 91 -12.71 24.85 -3.55
N GLU A 92 -13.19 24.29 -2.45
CA GLU A 92 -12.43 23.34 -1.64
C GLU A 92 -11.98 22.14 -2.47
N ASN A 93 -12.91 21.53 -3.22
CA ASN A 93 -12.60 20.40 -4.10
C ASN A 93 -11.54 20.77 -5.16
N LEU A 94 -11.67 21.93 -5.81
CA LEU A 94 -10.69 22.39 -6.80
C LEU A 94 -9.31 22.69 -6.18
N LEU A 95 -9.29 23.26 -4.98
CA LEU A 95 -8.05 23.51 -4.26
C LEU A 95 -7.36 22.19 -3.89
N ILE A 96 -8.09 21.21 -3.34
CA ILE A 96 -7.57 19.87 -3.03
C ILE A 96 -6.91 19.23 -4.26
N LEU A 97 -7.56 19.30 -5.43
CA LEU A 97 -7.00 18.76 -6.67
C LEU A 97 -5.73 19.49 -7.10
N SER A 98 -5.71 20.82 -6.98
CA SER A 98 -4.53 21.62 -7.35
C SER A 98 -3.29 21.32 -6.49
N VAL A 99 -3.48 20.78 -5.28
CA VAL A 99 -2.40 20.40 -4.36
C VAL A 99 -2.29 18.88 -4.17
N ALA A 100 -2.96 18.07 -5.00
CA ALA A 100 -3.03 16.62 -4.83
C ALA A 100 -1.64 15.97 -4.81
N ASP A 101 -0.73 16.37 -5.70
CA ASP A 101 0.65 15.87 -5.72
C ASP A 101 1.39 16.10 -4.41
N TYR A 102 1.20 17.27 -3.80
CA TYR A 102 1.79 17.59 -2.50
C TYR A 102 1.20 16.71 -1.40
N ILE A 103 -0.13 16.58 -1.36
CA ILE A 103 -0.84 15.75 -0.38
C ILE A 103 -0.37 14.29 -0.49
N ILE A 104 -0.34 13.72 -1.69
CA ILE A 104 0.10 12.33 -1.94
C ILE A 104 1.54 12.15 -1.47
N LYS A 105 2.46 13.04 -1.88
CA LYS A 105 3.87 12.92 -1.55
C LYS A 105 4.13 12.98 -0.05
N GLN A 106 3.53 13.94 0.65
CA GLN A 106 3.74 14.11 2.08
C GLN A 106 3.08 12.98 2.87
N SER A 107 1.85 12.61 2.52
CA SER A 107 1.13 11.50 3.14
C SER A 107 1.89 10.18 2.97
N LEU A 108 2.49 9.92 1.80
CA LEU A 108 3.26 8.70 1.56
C LEU A 108 4.53 8.66 2.42
N SER A 109 5.20 9.80 2.58
CA SER A 109 6.40 9.91 3.41
C SER A 109 6.09 9.56 4.86
N ASP A 110 5.11 10.24 5.46
CA ASP A 110 4.69 10.00 6.85
C ASP A 110 4.19 8.56 7.03
N PHE A 111 3.36 8.07 6.11
CA PHE A 111 2.84 6.70 6.13
C PHE A 111 3.96 5.67 6.11
N THR A 112 4.95 5.82 5.21
CA THR A 112 6.06 4.86 5.11
C THR A 112 6.89 4.83 6.39
N THR A 113 7.14 5.99 7.00
CA THR A 113 7.84 6.08 8.29
C THR A 113 7.05 5.40 9.40
N GLU A 114 5.74 5.67 9.51
CA GLU A 114 4.89 5.04 10.53
C GLU A 114 4.82 3.52 10.36
N ILE A 115 4.65 3.01 9.14
CA ILE A 115 4.60 1.57 8.87
C ILE A 115 5.93 0.89 9.16
N TYR A 116 7.05 1.54 8.83
CA TYR A 116 8.36 1.01 9.19
C TYR A 116 8.47 0.78 10.71
N TYR A 117 8.13 1.79 11.52
CA TYR A 117 8.17 1.65 12.98
C TYR A 117 7.14 0.65 13.51
N HIS A 118 5.94 0.62 12.92
CA HIS A 118 4.91 -0.35 13.28
C HIS A 118 5.39 -1.80 13.08
N CYS A 119 6.03 -2.09 11.95
CA CYS A 119 6.62 -3.40 11.69
C CYS A 119 7.80 -3.70 12.64
N CYS A 120 8.68 -2.72 12.90
CA CYS A 120 9.81 -2.88 13.81
C CYS A 120 9.41 -3.16 15.28
N ASN A 121 8.20 -2.78 15.68
CA ASN A 121 7.68 -3.12 17.02
C ASN A 121 7.34 -4.61 17.17
N GLU A 122 7.10 -5.30 16.06
CA GLU A 122 6.58 -6.66 16.03
C GLU A 122 7.65 -7.66 15.57
N VAL A 123 8.56 -7.23 14.71
CA VAL A 123 9.65 -8.03 14.18
C VAL A 123 10.94 -7.23 14.17
N ASP A 124 12.00 -7.81 14.74
CA ASP A 124 13.35 -7.26 14.59
C ASP A 124 13.80 -7.41 13.13
N VAL A 125 13.81 -6.31 12.40
CA VAL A 125 14.17 -6.27 10.97
C VAL A 125 15.63 -6.67 10.74
N ILE A 126 16.52 -6.39 11.69
CA ILE A 126 17.94 -6.76 11.58
C ILE A 126 18.05 -8.28 11.73
N GLU A 127 17.40 -8.87 12.74
CA GLU A 127 17.34 -10.31 12.92
C GLU A 127 16.70 -11.02 11.71
N PHE A 128 15.64 -10.44 11.15
CA PHE A 128 14.98 -10.97 9.97
C PHE A 128 15.95 -11.06 8.78
N GLN A 129 16.67 -9.98 8.48
CA GLN A 129 17.67 -9.93 7.40
C GLN A 129 18.85 -10.88 7.66
N GLU A 130 19.32 -10.99 8.90
CA GLU A 130 20.36 -11.95 9.25
C GLU A 130 19.89 -13.39 9.05
N THR A 131 18.62 -13.68 9.37
CA THR A 131 18.02 -15.00 9.19
C THR A 131 17.89 -15.35 7.71
N GLU A 132 17.49 -14.39 6.86
CA GLU A 132 17.51 -14.56 5.39
C GLU A 132 18.90 -14.90 4.89
N ASN A 133 19.93 -14.14 5.30
CA ASN A 133 21.31 -14.40 4.91
C ASN A 133 21.80 -15.77 5.37
N LYS A 134 21.42 -16.20 6.58
CA LYS A 134 21.72 -17.55 7.08
C LYS A 134 21.06 -18.62 6.20
N LEU A 135 19.81 -18.44 5.82
CA LEU A 135 19.11 -19.38 4.94
C LEU A 135 19.74 -19.44 3.55
N ILE A 136 20.04 -18.30 2.94
CA ILE A 136 20.75 -18.20 1.64
C ILE A 136 22.06 -18.99 1.69
N ASN A 137 22.84 -18.86 2.76
CA ASN A 137 24.10 -19.58 2.92
C ASN A 137 23.92 -21.10 3.10
N LEU A 138 22.80 -21.53 3.68
CA LEU A 138 22.53 -22.94 3.97
C LEU A 138 21.91 -23.69 2.77
N VAL A 139 20.98 -23.06 2.05
CA VAL A 139 20.20 -23.72 0.98
C VAL A 139 20.60 -23.28 -0.42
N GLY A 140 21.39 -22.20 -0.53
CA GLY A 140 21.76 -21.56 -1.78
C GLY A 140 20.78 -20.45 -2.18
N LYS A 141 21.34 -19.36 -2.72
CA LYS A 141 20.61 -18.14 -3.10
C LYS A 141 19.43 -18.41 -4.04
N GLU A 142 19.67 -19.12 -5.14
CA GLU A 142 18.66 -19.39 -6.16
C GLU A 142 17.43 -20.12 -5.60
N LYS A 143 17.66 -21.15 -4.77
CA LYS A 143 16.57 -21.89 -4.12
C LYS A 143 15.80 -21.03 -3.14
N PHE A 144 16.51 -20.24 -2.33
CA PHE A 144 15.87 -19.37 -1.36
C PHE A 144 15.06 -18.26 -2.03
N GLU A 145 15.59 -17.61 -3.07
CA GLU A 145 14.86 -16.58 -3.84
C GLU A 145 13.62 -17.15 -4.53
N THR A 146 13.70 -18.39 -5.06
CA THR A 146 12.53 -19.07 -5.64
C THR A 146 11.44 -19.29 -4.59
N PHE A 147 11.82 -19.78 -3.40
CA PHE A 147 10.89 -19.95 -2.28
C PHE A 147 10.29 -18.62 -1.80
N GLN A 148 11.12 -17.58 -1.66
CA GLN A 148 10.67 -16.25 -1.24
C GLN A 148 9.71 -15.63 -2.27
N LEU A 149 9.97 -15.83 -3.57
CA LEU A 149 9.05 -15.41 -4.62
C LEU A 149 7.69 -16.11 -4.48
N MET A 150 7.67 -17.42 -4.22
CA MET A 150 6.41 -18.15 -4.00
C MET A 150 5.64 -17.63 -2.77
N LEU A 151 6.34 -17.39 -1.65
CA LEU A 151 5.73 -16.83 -0.45
C LEU A 151 5.12 -15.45 -0.71
N THR A 152 5.89 -14.56 -1.34
CA THR A 152 5.45 -13.18 -1.61
C THR A 152 4.29 -13.13 -2.59
N GLN A 153 4.32 -13.92 -3.68
CA GLN A 153 3.23 -13.99 -4.65
C GLN A 153 1.90 -14.48 -4.06
N TYR A 154 1.94 -15.26 -2.98
CA TYR A 154 0.74 -15.80 -2.35
C TYR A 154 0.25 -14.96 -1.17
N PHE A 155 1.14 -14.64 -0.22
CA PHE A 155 0.76 -13.99 1.03
C PHE A 155 0.77 -12.46 0.93
N ILE A 156 1.46 -11.88 -0.06
CA ILE A 156 1.55 -10.44 -0.28
C ILE A 156 0.86 -10.09 -1.61
N ALA A 157 -0.47 -10.14 -1.61
CA ALA A 157 -1.27 -9.78 -2.78
C ALA A 157 -1.14 -8.29 -3.16
N THR A 158 -0.85 -7.43 -2.18
CA THR A 158 -0.61 -6.00 -2.37
C THR A 158 0.47 -5.50 -1.42
N SER A 159 1.30 -4.55 -1.85
CA SER A 159 2.27 -3.90 -0.96
C SER A 159 1.63 -2.75 -0.17
N PHE A 160 2.23 -2.34 0.95
CA PHE A 160 1.79 -1.14 1.69
C PHE A 160 1.71 0.11 0.81
N ALA A 161 2.66 0.28 -0.14
CA ALA A 161 2.65 1.42 -1.06
C ALA A 161 1.49 1.36 -2.07
N GLN A 162 1.17 0.16 -2.58
CA GLN A 162 0.01 -0.03 -3.46
C GLN A 162 -1.29 0.22 -2.69
N PHE A 163 -1.42 -0.35 -1.48
CA PHE A 163 -2.57 -0.12 -0.62
C PHE A 163 -2.76 1.36 -0.29
N PHE A 164 -1.67 2.05 0.10
CA PHE A 164 -1.65 3.50 0.28
C PHE A 164 -2.22 4.23 -0.93
N LEU A 165 -1.71 3.93 -2.12
CA LEU A 165 -2.15 4.61 -3.33
C LEU A 165 -3.65 4.35 -3.60
N GLN A 166 -4.14 3.13 -3.39
CA GLN A 166 -5.57 2.81 -3.58
C GLN A 166 -6.46 3.61 -2.62
N VAL A 167 -6.09 3.69 -1.35
CA VAL A 167 -6.85 4.49 -0.36
C VAL A 167 -6.76 5.97 -0.69
N MET A 168 -5.58 6.50 -1.04
CA MET A 168 -5.42 7.90 -1.43
C MET A 168 -6.24 8.27 -2.67
N ILE A 169 -6.24 7.40 -3.70
CA ILE A 169 -7.06 7.60 -4.89
C ILE A 169 -8.55 7.61 -4.50
N LYS A 170 -8.97 6.72 -3.59
CA LYS A 170 -10.35 6.72 -3.09
C LYS A 170 -10.70 8.02 -2.37
N GLU A 171 -9.84 8.54 -1.49
CA GLU A 171 -10.06 9.81 -0.78
C GLU A 171 -10.14 10.99 -1.77
N LEU A 172 -9.24 11.05 -2.76
CA LEU A 172 -9.29 12.07 -3.81
C LEU A 172 -10.52 11.94 -4.70
N SER A 173 -10.94 10.71 -5.01
CA SER A 173 -12.16 10.45 -5.78
C SER A 173 -13.38 10.88 -5.01
N LEU A 174 -13.40 10.67 -3.68
CA LEU A 174 -14.48 11.16 -2.84
C LEU A 174 -14.56 12.68 -2.90
N ALA A 175 -13.44 13.40 -2.81
CA ALA A 175 -13.41 14.85 -2.99
C ALA A 175 -13.90 15.32 -4.39
N LEU A 176 -13.90 14.43 -5.39
CA LEU A 176 -14.43 14.69 -6.73
C LEU A 176 -15.90 14.30 -6.90
N THR A 177 -16.46 13.47 -6.02
CA THR A 177 -17.73 12.74 -6.24
C THR A 177 -18.67 12.76 -5.04
N THR A 178 -18.62 13.82 -4.22
CA THR A 178 -19.49 13.93 -3.03
C THR A 178 -20.96 14.23 -3.38
N ARG A 179 -21.29 14.56 -4.63
CA ARG A 179 -22.60 15.10 -5.03
C ARG A 179 -23.28 14.23 -6.08
N ASP A 180 -24.28 14.80 -6.74
CA ASP A 180 -24.91 14.14 -7.88
C ASP A 180 -23.97 14.19 -9.10
N ILE A 181 -24.20 13.26 -10.03
CA ILE A 181 -23.31 13.04 -11.17
C ILE A 181 -23.22 14.27 -12.10
N GLU A 182 -24.25 15.12 -12.16
CA GLU A 182 -24.23 16.33 -13.00
C GLU A 182 -23.31 17.39 -12.39
N THR A 183 -23.37 17.55 -11.07
CA THR A 183 -22.51 18.48 -10.35
C THR A 183 -21.06 18.03 -10.30
N ASP A 184 -20.80 16.73 -10.13
CA ASP A 184 -19.45 16.17 -10.19
C ASP A 184 -18.81 16.39 -11.57
N ASN A 185 -19.60 16.20 -12.64
CA ASN A 185 -19.15 16.48 -14.01
C ASN A 185 -18.70 17.95 -14.20
N GLU A 186 -19.37 18.89 -13.53
CA GLU A 186 -18.99 20.29 -13.61
C GLU A 186 -17.68 20.57 -12.85
N ILE A 187 -17.43 19.95 -11.69
CA ILE A 187 -16.12 20.05 -11.00
C ILE A 187 -15.00 19.59 -11.94
N PHE A 188 -15.16 18.43 -12.59
CA PHE A 188 -14.17 17.93 -13.55
C PHE A 188 -13.93 18.91 -14.71
N ARG A 189 -15.00 19.48 -15.28
CA ARG A 189 -14.87 20.49 -16.35
C ARG A 189 -14.15 21.75 -15.89
N LEU A 190 -14.48 22.26 -14.70
CA LEU A 190 -13.86 23.43 -14.13
C LEU A 190 -12.37 23.19 -13.82
N PHE A 191 -12.03 22.02 -13.29
CA PHE A 191 -10.65 21.63 -13.06
C PHE A 191 -9.85 21.60 -14.36
N LEU A 192 -10.36 20.91 -15.39
CA LEU A 192 -9.68 20.81 -16.69
C LEU A 192 -9.53 22.15 -17.41
N LYS A 193 -10.44 23.10 -17.19
CA LYS A 193 -10.37 24.45 -17.75
C LYS A 193 -9.30 25.33 -17.09
N ASN A 194 -8.91 25.00 -15.86
CA ASN A 194 -7.99 25.77 -15.04
C ASN A 194 -6.58 25.13 -14.93
N LEU A 195 -6.33 24.01 -15.62
CA LEU A 195 -5.00 23.47 -15.90
C LEU A 195 -4.27 24.32 -16.95
#